data_AF-A0A659UB85-F1
#
_entry.id   AF-A0A659UB85-F1
#
_cell.length_a   1.000
_cell.length_b   1.000
_cell.length_c   1.000
_cell.angle_alpha   90.00
_cell.angle_beta   90.00
_cell.angle_gamma   90.00
#
_symmetry.space_group_name_H-M   'P 1'
#
loop_
_entity.id
_entity.type
_entity.pdbx_description
1 polymer ?
#
loop_
_entity_poly.entity_id
_entity_poly.type
_entity_poly.pdbx_seq_one_letter_code
_entity_poly.pdbx_strand_id
1 'polypeptide(L)'
;MAGYLLSDSPIAQAAWLYDIFDGGTGATGKPEDFLSLDHMLDEITLYWLTNSSASSARFYHEQAAILKGRNNPGVVELPVGVSVFPHDLP
;
A
#
# COMPACT_ATOMS: atom_id res chain seq x y z
N MET A 1 9.29 -12.78 1.77
CA MET A 1 9.76 -12.80 3.17
C MET A 1 9.53 -11.41 3.74
N ALA A 2 8.42 -11.18 4.45
CA ALA A 2 8.11 -9.87 5.05
C ALA A 2 7.14 -9.99 6.25
N GLY A 3 6.22 -10.96 6.23
CA GLY A 3 5.17 -11.09 7.25
C GLY A 3 5.66 -11.20 8.71
N TYR A 4 6.67 -12.00 9.00
CA TYR A 4 7.14 -12.17 10.40
C TYR A 4 7.82 -10.91 10.97
N LEU A 5 8.62 -10.21 10.17
CA LEU A 5 9.32 -9.00 10.63
C LEU A 5 8.36 -7.82 10.85
N LEU A 6 7.29 -7.75 10.04
CA LEU A 6 6.24 -6.73 10.18
C LEU A 6 5.28 -7.02 11.34
N SER A 7 5.01 -8.30 11.62
CA SER A 7 4.09 -8.70 12.70
C SER A 7 4.73 -8.68 14.09
N ASP A 8 6.06 -8.81 14.19
CA ASP A 8 6.77 -8.88 15.49
C ASP A 8 7.40 -7.55 15.91
N SER A 9 7.36 -6.52 15.05
CA SER A 9 7.90 -5.19 15.35
C SER A 9 6.98 -4.06 14.86
N PRO A 10 6.40 -3.27 15.77
CA PRO A 10 5.57 -2.13 15.38
C PRO A 10 6.37 -1.04 14.68
N ILE A 11 7.68 -0.93 14.97
CA ILE A 11 8.59 0.00 14.29
C ILE A 11 8.84 -0.44 12.84
N ALA A 12 9.04 -1.74 12.61
CA ALA A 12 9.23 -2.25 11.24
C ALA A 12 7.96 -2.08 10.40
N GLN A 13 6.79 -2.30 11.01
CA GLN A 13 5.50 -2.07 10.35
C GLN A 13 5.26 -0.60 10.02
N ALA A 14 5.53 0.30 10.98
CA ALA A 14 5.42 1.74 10.77
C ALA A 14 6.36 2.23 9.65
N ALA A 15 7.62 1.78 9.65
CA ALA A 15 8.58 2.16 8.62
C ALA A 15 8.15 1.70 7.22
N TRP A 16 7.58 0.49 7.11
CA TRP A 16 7.10 -0.03 5.84
C TRP A 16 5.87 0.73 5.32
N LEU A 17 4.88 1.03 6.18
CA LEU A 17 3.72 1.83 5.76
C LEU A 17 4.09 3.27 5.44
N TYR A 18 5.05 3.84 6.16
CA TYR A 18 5.55 5.20 5.91
C TYR A 18 6.15 5.36 4.50
N ASP A 19 6.93 4.37 4.05
CA ASP A 19 7.49 4.32 2.69
C ASP A 19 6.38 4.29 1.62
N ILE A 20 5.27 3.59 1.90
CA ILE A 20 4.10 3.57 1.02
C ILE A 20 3.40 4.93 0.98
N PHE A 21 3.25 5.61 2.12
CA PHE A 21 2.65 6.95 2.17
C PHE A 21 3.49 7.98 1.43
N ASP A 22 4.81 7.92 1.57
CA ASP A 22 5.74 8.81 0.87
C ASP A 22 5.63 8.60 -0.65
N GLY A 23 5.72 7.35 -1.11
CA GLY A 23 5.55 7.01 -2.53
C GLY A 23 4.18 7.36 -3.10
N GLY A 24 3.10 7.15 -2.33
CA GLY A 24 1.72 7.39 -2.77
C GLY A 24 1.29 8.85 -2.79
N THR A 25 1.98 9.73 -2.05
CA THR A 25 1.73 11.18 -2.07
C THR A 25 2.63 11.91 -3.07
N GLY A 26 3.56 11.19 -3.71
CA GLY A 26 4.62 11.79 -4.50
C GLY A 26 5.56 12.68 -3.66
N ALA A 27 5.54 12.52 -2.33
CA ALA A 27 6.40 13.26 -1.42
C ALA A 27 7.83 12.71 -1.47
N THR A 28 8.82 13.59 -1.27
CA THR A 28 10.25 13.24 -1.30
C THR A 28 10.79 13.08 0.11
N GLY A 29 10.17 12.21 0.91
CA GLY A 29 10.50 11.97 2.32
C GLY A 29 9.72 12.84 3.32
N LYS A 30 8.53 13.34 2.95
CA LYS A 30 7.66 14.17 3.81
C LYS A 30 6.16 13.94 3.55
N PRO A 31 5.65 12.73 3.79
CA PRO A 31 4.21 12.45 3.67
C PRO A 31 3.35 13.34 4.57
N GLU A 32 3.91 13.94 5.62
CA GLU A 32 3.23 14.86 6.54
C GLU A 32 2.67 16.13 5.86
N ASP A 33 3.24 16.52 4.72
CA ASP A 33 2.76 17.67 3.94
C ASP A 33 1.39 17.39 3.27
N PHE A 34 0.99 16.11 3.18
CA PHE A 34 -0.24 15.66 2.54
C PHE A 34 -1.16 14.85 3.48
N LEU A 35 -0.61 14.18 4.49
CA LEU A 35 -1.33 13.35 5.45
C LEU A 35 -0.95 13.75 6.88
N SER A 36 -1.95 13.99 7.74
CA SER A 36 -1.67 14.22 9.16
C SER A 36 -1.08 12.98 9.83
N LEU A 37 -0.22 13.18 10.82
CA LEU A 37 0.38 12.10 11.61
C LEU A 37 -0.68 11.15 12.21
N ASP A 38 -1.79 11.68 12.72
CA ASP A 38 -2.86 10.88 13.31
C ASP A 38 -3.47 9.90 12.30
N HIS A 39 -3.79 10.37 11.09
CA HIS A 39 -4.29 9.48 10.02
C HIS A 39 -3.29 8.38 9.64
N MET A 40 -2.00 8.69 9.61
CA MET A 40 -0.97 7.66 9.34
C MET A 40 -0.89 6.64 10.47
N LEU A 41 -0.96 7.10 11.73
CA LEU A 41 -0.94 6.23 12.90
C LEU A 41 -2.20 5.38 13.03
N ASP A 42 -3.37 5.88 12.63
CA ASP A 42 -4.61 5.12 12.62
C ASP A 42 -4.49 3.90 11.71
N GLU A 43 -3.95 4.09 10.49
CA GLU A 43 -3.76 3.00 9.53
C GLU A 43 -2.70 1.99 10.03
N ILE A 44 -1.57 2.47 10.55
CA ILE A 44 -0.54 1.61 11.17
C ILE A 44 -1.14 0.78 12.31
N THR A 45 -1.94 1.42 13.16
CA THR A 45 -2.58 0.77 14.31
C THR A 45 -3.58 -0.29 13.85
N LEU A 46 -4.33 -0.04 12.78
CA LEU A 46 -5.26 -1.02 12.21
C LEU A 46 -4.54 -2.30 11.78
N TYR A 47 -3.44 -2.19 11.04
CA TYR A 47 -2.65 -3.37 10.62
C TYR A 47 -2.00 -4.08 11.81
N TRP A 48 -1.53 -3.33 12.82
CA TRP A 48 -0.93 -3.89 14.02
C TRP A 48 -1.94 -4.70 14.84
N LEU A 49 -3.06 -4.08 15.24
CA LEU A 49 -4.06 -4.70 16.11
C LEU A 49 -4.75 -5.91 15.48
N THR A 50 -4.85 -5.93 14.16
CA THR A 50 -5.43 -7.07 13.42
C THR A 50 -4.40 -8.14 13.06
N ASN A 51 -3.11 -7.90 13.31
CA ASN A 51 -1.99 -8.75 12.89
C ASN A 51 -2.07 -9.17 11.41
N SER A 52 -2.46 -8.23 10.54
CA SER A 52 -2.82 -8.51 9.15
C SER A 52 -1.71 -8.21 8.14
N SER A 53 -0.54 -7.77 8.58
CA SER A 53 0.62 -7.50 7.70
C SER A 53 1.01 -8.67 6.81
N ALA A 54 1.01 -9.88 7.38
CA ALA A 54 1.40 -11.07 6.63
C ALA A 54 0.31 -11.53 5.65
N SER A 55 -0.97 -11.42 6.05
CA SER A 55 -2.11 -11.82 5.21
C SER A 55 -2.34 -10.84 4.07
N SER A 56 -2.17 -9.53 4.30
CA SER A 56 -2.22 -8.52 3.24
C SER A 56 -1.09 -8.69 2.23
N ALA A 57 0.14 -8.95 2.69
CA ALA A 57 1.28 -9.20 1.80
C ALA A 57 1.08 -10.41 0.87
N ARG A 58 0.28 -11.39 1.29
CA ARG A 58 -0.05 -12.57 0.48
C ARG A 58 -0.87 -12.22 -0.77
N PHE A 59 -1.68 -11.15 -0.72
CA PHE A 59 -2.43 -10.67 -1.87
C PHE A 59 -1.51 -10.36 -3.06
N TYR A 60 -0.36 -9.71 -2.83
CA TYR A 60 0.62 -9.42 -3.88
C TYR A 60 1.18 -10.69 -4.53
N HIS A 61 1.45 -11.72 -3.73
CA HIS A 61 1.92 -13.01 -4.24
C HIS A 61 0.85 -13.71 -5.09
N GLU A 62 -0.40 -13.71 -4.64
CA GLU A 62 -1.52 -14.30 -5.37
C GLU A 62 -1.83 -13.54 -6.66
N GLN A 63 -1.81 -12.20 -6.60
CA GLN A 63 -2.00 -11.34 -7.76
C GLN A 63 -0.91 -11.56 -8.82
N ALA A 64 0.35 -11.66 -8.42
CA ALA A 64 1.45 -11.94 -9.34
C ALA A 64 1.26 -13.30 -10.07
N ALA A 65 0.76 -14.31 -9.35
CA ALA A 65 0.45 -15.62 -9.93
C ALA A 65 -0.72 -15.55 -10.94
N ILE A 66 -1.75 -14.75 -10.67
CA ILE A 66 -2.89 -14.54 -11.56
C ILE A 66 -2.48 -13.76 -12.81
N LEU A 67 -1.77 -12.65 -12.62
CA LEU A 67 -1.40 -11.73 -13.70
C LEU A 67 -0.31 -12.30 -14.62
N LYS A 68 0.50 -13.27 -14.15
CA LYS A 68 1.62 -13.86 -14.91
C LYS A 68 2.53 -12.81 -15.55
N GLY A 69 2.75 -11.69 -14.85
CA GLY A 69 3.55 -10.56 -15.35
C GLY A 69 2.85 -9.65 -16.36
N ARG A 70 1.53 -9.76 -16.56
CA ARG A 70 0.74 -8.86 -17.42
C ARG A 70 -0.02 -7.84 -16.57
N ASN A 71 0.26 -6.56 -16.76
CA ASN A 71 -0.49 -5.46 -16.13
C ASN A 71 -1.76 -5.02 -16.91
N ASN A 72 -2.15 -5.76 -17.96
CA ASN A 72 -3.33 -5.43 -18.76
C ASN A 72 -4.29 -6.65 -18.83
N PRO A 73 -5.43 -6.61 -18.11
CA PRO A 73 -6.39 -7.70 -18.08
C PRO A 73 -7.28 -7.79 -19.33
N GLY A 74 -7.23 -6.82 -20.26
CA GLY A 74 -8.05 -6.78 -21.47
C GLY A 74 -8.92 -5.52 -21.58
N VAL A 75 -9.82 -5.50 -22.56
CA VAL A 75 -10.75 -4.38 -22.78
C VAL A 75 -11.99 -4.54 -21.90
N VAL A 76 -12.40 -3.47 -21.23
CA VAL A 76 -13.64 -3.41 -20.45
C VAL A 76 -14.73 -2.77 -21.32
N GLU A 77 -15.82 -3.50 -21.59
CA GLU A 77 -16.93 -3.03 -22.44
C GLU A 77 -17.99 -2.21 -21.68
N LEU A 78 -17.93 -2.21 -20.35
CA LEU A 78 -18.82 -1.44 -19.49
C LEU A 78 -18.41 0.04 -19.45
N PRO A 79 -19.33 1.00 -19.26
CA PRO A 79 -18.96 2.40 -19.05
C PRO A 79 -18.06 2.57 -17.82
N VAL A 80 -16.91 3.23 -17.98
CA VAL A 80 -15.93 3.48 -16.90
C VAL A 80 -15.66 4.99 -16.77
N GLY A 81 -15.64 5.49 -15.54
CA GLY A 81 -15.11 6.81 -15.21
C GLY A 81 -13.66 6.71 -14.72
N VAL A 82 -12.80 7.61 -15.18
CA VAL A 82 -11.38 7.66 -14.78
C VAL A 82 -11.06 9.02 -14.17
N SER A 83 -10.49 9.01 -12.97
CA SER A 83 -9.87 10.18 -12.34
C SER A 83 -8.35 10.01 -12.35
N VAL A 84 -7.63 11.04 -12.77
CA VAL A 84 -6.16 11.03 -12.83
C VAL A 84 -5.64 12.11 -11.87
N PHE A 85 -4.88 11.71 -10.84
CA PHE A 85 -4.29 12.65 -9.90
C PHE A 85 -2.86 13.03 -10.33
N PRO A 86 -2.41 14.28 -10.09
CA PRO A 86 -1.12 14.76 -10.60
C PRO A 86 0.12 14.02 -10.08
N HIS A 87 0.01 13.33 -8.93
CA HIS A 87 1.12 12.65 -8.26
C HIS A 87 0.90 11.14 -8.13
N ASP A 88 -0.03 10.57 -8.92
CA ASP A 88 -0.21 9.13 -8.94
C ASP A 88 1.05 8.43 -9.47
N LEU A 89 1.33 7.24 -8.93
CA LEU A 89 2.41 6.38 -9.39
C LEU A 89 2.15 5.94 -10.86
N PRO A 90 3.20 5.88 -11.70
CA PRO A 90 3.09 5.55 -13.13
C PRO A 90 2.77 4.08 -13.42
#